data_AF-A0A964TE39-F1
#
_entry.id   AF-A0A964TE39-F1
#
_cell.length_a   1.000
_cell.length_b   1.000
_cell.length_c   1.000
_cell.angle_alpha   90.00
_cell.angle_beta   90.00
_cell.angle_gamma   90.00
#
_symmetry.space_group_name_H-M   'P 1'
#
loop_
_entity.id
_entity.type
_entity.pdbx_description
1 polymer ?
#
loop_
_entity_poly.entity_id
_entity_poly.type
_entity_poly.pdbx_seq_one_letter_code
_entity_poly.pdbx_strand_id
1 'polypeptide(L)'
;TAVGLTGTSITVTDAGGTLSQDLDGTFATDAELAALNTDDADADPTNELNTAVGLTGTSITVTDAGGTLSQDLDGTFATDAELAAVADDDVSVTNTVAGNRIATISEAGITAVDINETVTSLSQNTTTGVISYTDEDGGTPETANVVSTDVNNELTVGADGGASFEMADIDVDGDGATEATVDAAMTDITKVTATAGRIFYPPSIAIDASTNGNGFTVNLYTQYTAQFGSPTVASTGAPSAVPTYGATDLYYYVTYADPTVFDNMSIDASGVLTYDIIGQPADYNALINVVFVVK
;
A
#
# COMPACT_ATOMS: atom_id res chain seq x y z
N THR A 1 -16.98 50.12 -119.04
CA THR A 1 -17.28 50.68 -117.71
C THR A 1 -16.26 50.17 -116.73
N ALA A 2 -15.57 51.05 -116.01
CA ALA A 2 -14.63 50.68 -114.96
C ALA A 2 -15.25 51.02 -113.60
N VAL A 3 -15.06 50.14 -112.60
CA VAL A 3 -15.51 50.36 -111.23
C VAL A 3 -14.28 50.43 -110.33
N GLY A 4 -14.20 51.46 -109.50
CA GLY A 4 -13.13 51.66 -108.54
C GLY A 4 -13.68 52.00 -107.16
N LEU A 5 -12.95 51.62 -106.12
CA LEU A 5 -13.22 52.03 -104.75
C LEU A 5 -12.04 52.88 -104.27
N THR A 6 -12.32 54.08 -103.77
CA THR A 6 -11.32 54.99 -103.17
C THR A 6 -11.92 55.61 -101.92
N GLY A 7 -11.31 55.32 -100.77
CA GLY A 7 -11.93 55.62 -99.47
C GLY A 7 -13.24 54.86 -99.32
N THR A 8 -14.29 55.57 -98.89
CA THR A 8 -15.66 55.06 -98.71
C THR A 8 -16.51 55.15 -99.98
N SER A 9 -15.98 55.71 -101.07
CA SER A 9 -16.74 55.96 -102.30
C SER A 9 -16.48 54.92 -103.39
N ILE A 10 -17.57 54.33 -103.90
CA ILE A 10 -17.57 53.56 -105.15
C ILE A 10 -17.76 54.51 -106.32
N THR A 11 -16.87 54.43 -107.30
CA THR A 11 -16.97 55.15 -108.57
C THR A 11 -17.19 54.21 -109.72
N VAL A 12 -18.08 54.59 -110.64
CA VAL A 12 -18.35 53.89 -111.89
C VAL A 12 -18.21 54.86 -113.04
N THR A 13 -17.28 54.57 -113.97
CA THR A 13 -17.03 55.41 -115.15
C THR A 13 -17.36 54.64 -116.43
N ASP A 14 -18.16 55.24 -117.30
CA ASP A 14 -18.38 54.78 -118.66
C ASP A 14 -18.27 55.92 -119.69
N ALA A 15 -18.67 55.65 -120.93
CA ALA A 15 -18.60 56.62 -122.02
C ALA A 15 -19.45 57.89 -121.79
N GLY A 16 -20.40 57.85 -120.85
CA GLY A 16 -21.27 58.96 -120.46
C GLY A 16 -20.78 59.78 -119.25
N GLY A 17 -19.66 59.39 -118.62
CA GLY A 17 -19.07 60.11 -117.49
C GLY A 17 -18.80 59.23 -116.27
N THR A 18 -18.49 59.86 -115.14
CA THR A 18 -18.25 59.15 -113.86
C THR A 18 -19.34 59.49 -112.86
N LEU A 19 -19.91 58.46 -112.23
CA LEU A 19 -20.79 58.57 -111.08
C LEU A 19 -20.04 58.05 -109.84
N SER A 20 -20.22 58.72 -108.71
CA SER A 20 -19.64 58.33 -107.41
C SER A 20 -20.74 58.24 -106.38
N GLN A 21 -20.75 57.19 -105.59
CA GLN A 21 -21.59 57.05 -104.40
C GLN A 21 -20.69 56.82 -103.18
N ASP A 22 -20.83 57.70 -102.20
CA ASP A 22 -20.21 57.54 -100.90
C ASP A 22 -21.01 56.56 -100.06
N LEU A 23 -20.33 55.59 -99.45
CA LEU A 23 -20.92 54.55 -98.62
C LEU A 23 -20.69 54.76 -97.11
N ASP A 24 -20.01 55.83 -96.72
CA ASP A 24 -19.70 56.13 -95.31
C ASP A 24 -20.96 56.17 -94.42
N GLY A 25 -22.07 56.69 -94.97
CA GLY A 25 -23.35 56.71 -94.26
C GLY A 25 -24.05 55.35 -94.12
N THR A 26 -23.50 54.25 -94.66
CA THR A 26 -24.14 52.90 -94.63
C THR A 26 -23.25 51.85 -93.98
N PHE A 27 -21.93 51.95 -94.07
CA PHE A 27 -20.99 51.00 -93.47
C PHE A 27 -19.95 51.74 -92.63
N ALA A 28 -19.78 51.30 -91.39
CA ALA A 28 -18.75 51.85 -90.50
C ALA A 28 -17.35 51.55 -91.03
N THR A 29 -16.45 52.51 -90.88
CA THR A 29 -15.03 52.39 -91.17
C THR A 29 -14.29 51.62 -90.07
N ASP A 30 -13.12 51.05 -90.39
CA ASP A 30 -12.26 50.40 -89.40
C ASP A 30 -11.83 51.36 -88.27
N ALA A 31 -11.77 52.66 -88.55
CA ALA A 31 -11.46 53.70 -87.55
C ALA A 31 -12.62 53.91 -86.57
N GLU A 32 -13.86 53.87 -87.04
CA GLU A 32 -15.05 53.94 -86.18
C GLU A 32 -15.22 52.67 -85.34
N LEU A 33 -14.89 51.50 -85.90
CA LEU A 33 -14.94 50.24 -85.16
C LEU A 33 -13.83 50.15 -84.09
N ALA A 34 -12.66 50.75 -84.33
CA ALA A 34 -11.58 50.84 -83.35
C ALA A 34 -11.90 51.76 -82.17
N ALA A 35 -12.83 52.70 -82.33
CA ALA A 35 -13.33 53.55 -81.24
C ALA A 35 -14.32 52.84 -80.30
N LEU A 36 -14.74 51.62 -80.64
CA LEU A 36 -15.72 50.82 -79.89
C LEU A 36 -15.10 49.98 -78.74
N ASN A 37 -13.85 50.22 -78.35
CA ASN A 37 -13.17 49.37 -77.36
C ASN A 37 -13.64 49.65 -75.93
N THR A 38 -14.44 48.71 -75.42
CA THR A 38 -14.92 48.50 -74.03
C THR A 38 -15.82 49.58 -73.46
N ASP A 39 -17.10 49.51 -73.85
CA ASP A 39 -18.20 50.24 -73.26
C ASP A 39 -19.28 49.21 -72.87
N ASP A 40 -19.77 49.26 -71.63
CA ASP A 40 -20.93 48.51 -71.12
C ASP A 40 -22.27 49.04 -71.67
N ALA A 41 -22.18 49.69 -72.83
CA ALA A 41 -23.22 50.40 -73.56
C ALA A 41 -23.71 51.67 -72.84
N ASP A 42 -22.89 52.21 -71.96
CA ASP A 42 -23.05 53.50 -71.29
C ASP A 42 -21.75 54.31 -71.35
N ALA A 43 -21.27 54.61 -72.57
CA ALA A 43 -20.09 55.47 -72.78
C ALA A 43 -20.38 56.96 -72.52
N ASP A 44 -21.37 57.30 -71.69
CA ASP A 44 -21.59 58.67 -71.26
C ASP A 44 -20.65 58.96 -70.09
N PRO A 45 -19.48 59.60 -70.32
CA PRO A 45 -18.45 59.78 -69.30
C PRO A 45 -18.90 60.76 -68.18
N THR A 46 -20.14 61.23 -68.25
CA THR A 46 -20.75 62.14 -67.29
C THR A 46 -21.50 61.42 -66.17
N ASN A 47 -21.74 60.10 -66.27
CA ASN A 47 -22.56 59.36 -65.30
C ASN A 47 -21.78 58.35 -64.44
N GLU A 48 -20.49 58.13 -64.71
CA GLU A 48 -19.56 57.35 -63.89
C GLU A 48 -19.05 58.21 -62.74
N LEU A 49 -20.01 58.67 -61.93
CA LEU A 49 -19.76 59.61 -60.84
C LEU A 49 -18.70 59.05 -59.89
N ASN A 50 -18.73 57.76 -59.59
CA ASN A 50 -17.70 57.09 -58.80
C ASN A 50 -16.70 56.40 -59.73
N THR A 51 -15.47 56.87 -59.71
CA THR A 51 -14.38 56.41 -60.57
C THR A 51 -13.47 55.38 -59.91
N ALA A 52 -13.49 55.30 -58.57
CA ALA A 52 -12.76 54.28 -57.82
C ALA A 52 -13.44 53.96 -56.49
N VAL A 53 -13.41 52.68 -56.10
CA VAL A 53 -13.75 52.21 -54.75
C VAL A 53 -12.63 51.33 -54.25
N GLY A 54 -12.19 51.54 -53.00
CA GLY A 54 -11.13 50.77 -52.40
C GLY A 54 -11.26 50.65 -50.89
N LEU A 55 -10.68 49.60 -50.32
CA LEU A 55 -10.51 49.43 -48.88
C LEU A 55 -9.02 49.60 -48.56
N THR A 56 -8.68 50.49 -47.64
CA THR A 56 -7.30 50.68 -47.19
C THR A 56 -7.27 50.76 -45.67
N GLY A 57 -6.63 49.79 -45.03
CA GLY A 57 -6.77 49.59 -43.58
C GLY A 57 -8.25 49.32 -43.24
N THR A 58 -8.81 50.11 -42.33
CA THR A 58 -10.21 50.06 -41.90
C THR A 58 -11.12 50.98 -42.71
N SER A 59 -10.59 51.77 -43.64
CA SER A 59 -11.34 52.80 -44.32
C SER A 59 -11.77 52.40 -45.72
N ILE A 60 -13.07 52.45 -45.99
CA ILE A 60 -13.58 52.44 -47.36
C ILE A 60 -13.39 53.83 -47.96
N THR A 61 -12.87 53.87 -49.18
CA THR A 61 -12.68 55.09 -49.96
C THR A 61 -13.49 54.99 -51.24
N VAL A 62 -14.19 56.07 -51.57
CA VAL A 62 -14.92 56.23 -52.82
C VAL A 62 -14.45 57.53 -53.44
N THR A 63 -13.96 57.48 -54.68
CA THR A 63 -13.50 58.65 -55.42
C THR A 63 -14.50 59.01 -56.49
N ASP A 64 -14.99 60.24 -56.45
CA ASP A 64 -15.87 60.84 -57.43
C ASP A 64 -15.29 62.14 -58.01
N ALA A 65 -16.05 62.81 -58.88
CA ALA A 65 -15.66 64.10 -59.46
C ALA A 65 -15.48 65.23 -58.42
N GLY A 66 -16.06 65.09 -57.22
CA GLY A 66 -15.92 66.00 -56.08
C GLY A 66 -14.74 65.68 -55.16
N GLY A 67 -14.05 64.57 -55.38
CA GLY A 67 -12.85 64.14 -54.63
C GLY A 67 -13.00 62.74 -54.03
N THR A 68 -12.16 62.41 -53.06
CA THR A 68 -12.24 61.12 -52.36
C THR A 68 -12.95 61.29 -51.02
N LEU A 69 -14.06 60.58 -50.83
CA LEU A 69 -14.70 60.40 -49.54
C LEU A 69 -14.14 59.14 -48.86
N SER A 70 -13.92 59.22 -47.55
CA SER A 70 -13.43 58.09 -46.76
C SER A 70 -14.31 57.89 -45.53
N GLN A 71 -14.69 56.65 -45.27
CA GLN A 71 -15.39 56.23 -44.07
C GLN A 71 -14.57 55.16 -43.36
N ASP A 72 -14.16 55.47 -42.14
CA ASP A 72 -13.52 54.52 -41.24
C ASP A 72 -14.56 53.56 -40.67
N LEU A 73 -14.26 52.26 -40.73
CA LEU A 73 -15.10 51.18 -40.23
C LEU A 73 -14.68 50.65 -38.87
N ASP A 74 -13.54 51.08 -38.33
CA ASP A 74 -12.94 50.56 -37.08
C ASP A 74 -13.92 50.63 -35.90
N GLY A 75 -14.71 51.71 -35.81
CA GLY A 75 -15.72 51.87 -34.75
C GLY A 75 -16.94 50.95 -34.85
N THR A 76 -17.08 50.15 -35.91
CA THR A 76 -18.22 49.23 -36.13
C THR A 76 -17.78 47.79 -36.36
N PHE A 77 -16.64 47.57 -37.00
CA PHE A 77 -16.11 46.25 -37.31
C PHE A 77 -14.72 46.12 -36.71
N ALA A 78 -14.50 45.06 -35.92
CA ALA A 78 -13.19 44.75 -35.38
C ALA A 78 -12.22 44.40 -36.50
N THR A 79 -10.99 44.88 -36.38
CA THR A 79 -9.86 44.46 -37.20
C THR A 79 -9.44 43.02 -36.87
N ASP A 80 -8.74 42.38 -37.80
CA ASP A 80 -8.11 41.07 -37.54
C ASP A 80 -7.15 41.13 -36.34
N ALA A 81 -6.51 42.29 -36.10
CA ALA A 81 -5.62 42.50 -34.97
C ALA A 81 -6.38 42.58 -33.64
N GLU A 82 -7.50 43.29 -33.60
CA GLU A 82 -8.36 43.33 -32.41
C GLU A 82 -8.97 41.96 -32.14
N LEU A 83 -9.44 41.24 -33.17
CA LEU A 83 -9.99 39.91 -33.01
C LEU A 83 -8.93 38.90 -32.54
N ALA A 84 -7.70 39.00 -33.05
CA ALA A 84 -6.58 38.17 -32.58
C ALA A 84 -6.11 38.54 -31.16
N ALA A 85 -6.27 39.79 -30.74
CA ALA A 85 -6.03 40.21 -29.36
C ALA A 85 -7.13 39.72 -28.39
N VAL A 86 -8.32 39.39 -28.91
CA VAL A 86 -9.43 38.75 -28.20
C VAL A 86 -9.30 37.21 -28.24
N ALA A 87 -8.12 36.66 -28.54
CA ALA A 87 -7.86 35.23 -28.40
C ALA A 87 -7.98 34.82 -26.91
N ASP A 88 -9.19 34.36 -26.57
CA ASP A 88 -9.61 33.59 -25.41
C ASP A 88 -8.52 32.56 -25.00
N ASP A 89 -7.91 32.82 -23.84
CA ASP A 89 -7.11 31.86 -23.05
C ASP A 89 -7.90 31.49 -21.77
N ASP A 90 -9.23 31.46 -21.86
CA ASP A 90 -10.15 31.51 -20.72
C ASP A 90 -9.98 30.32 -19.78
N VAL A 91 -9.36 29.23 -20.26
CA VAL A 91 -9.06 28.05 -19.45
C VAL A 91 -7.73 27.42 -19.87
N SER A 92 -6.63 27.85 -19.24
CA SER A 92 -5.36 27.14 -19.34
C SER A 92 -5.31 25.96 -18.35
N VAL A 93 -5.39 24.73 -18.87
CA VAL A 93 -5.20 23.50 -18.08
C VAL A 93 -3.73 23.13 -18.12
N THR A 94 -2.94 23.73 -17.23
CA THR A 94 -1.47 23.62 -17.27
C THR A 94 -0.86 22.72 -16.20
N ASN A 95 -1.67 22.05 -15.37
CA ASN A 95 -1.14 21.25 -14.27
C ASN A 95 -1.69 19.82 -14.24
N THR A 96 -0.81 18.86 -14.54
CA THR A 96 -1.00 17.43 -14.21
C THR A 96 -0.08 17.02 -13.03
N VAL A 97 0.09 17.97 -12.09
CA VAL A 97 0.22 17.86 -10.62
C VAL A 97 1.61 17.80 -9.96
N ALA A 98 1.77 18.57 -8.86
CA ALA A 98 2.20 18.06 -7.54
C ALA A 98 1.76 19.04 -6.40
N GLY A 99 0.70 18.86 -5.61
CA GLY A 99 -0.29 17.80 -5.43
C GLY A 99 -1.71 18.41 -5.36
N ASN A 100 -2.48 18.39 -6.46
CA ASN A 100 -3.93 18.69 -6.55
C ASN A 100 -4.34 20.13 -6.99
N ARG A 101 -3.76 20.71 -8.06
CA ARG A 101 -4.37 21.87 -8.77
C ARG A 101 -4.88 21.42 -10.13
N ILE A 102 -6.18 21.61 -10.40
CA ILE A 102 -6.88 21.12 -11.61
C ILE A 102 -6.67 22.08 -12.79
N ALA A 103 -6.89 23.38 -12.57
CA ALA A 103 -6.82 24.39 -13.63
C ALA A 103 -6.53 25.77 -13.04
N THR A 104 -6.12 26.72 -13.88
CA THR A 104 -6.08 28.14 -13.54
C THR A 104 -6.97 28.87 -14.52
N ILE A 105 -7.91 29.66 -14.01
CA ILE A 105 -8.69 30.58 -14.83
C ILE A 105 -7.92 31.90 -14.84
N SER A 106 -7.54 32.35 -16.03
CA SER A 106 -6.83 33.61 -16.25
C SER A 106 -7.39 34.33 -17.46
N GLU A 107 -7.60 35.64 -17.32
CA GLU A 107 -8.04 36.54 -18.39
C GLU A 107 -7.27 37.87 -18.24
N ALA A 108 -7.07 38.56 -19.35
CA ALA A 108 -6.42 39.87 -19.37
C ALA A 108 -7.19 40.88 -18.50
N GLY A 109 -6.52 41.41 -17.48
CA GLY A 109 -7.09 42.43 -16.59
C GLY A 109 -7.82 41.91 -15.35
N ILE A 110 -7.94 40.59 -15.17
CA ILE A 110 -8.35 39.99 -13.89
C ILE A 110 -7.17 39.31 -13.19
N THR A 111 -7.27 39.17 -11.87
CA THR A 111 -6.32 38.32 -11.12
C THR A 111 -6.67 36.86 -11.37
N ALA A 112 -5.68 36.05 -11.75
CA ALA A 112 -5.87 34.63 -11.98
C ALA A 112 -6.43 33.91 -10.73
N VAL A 113 -7.31 32.94 -10.95
CA VAL A 113 -7.92 32.13 -9.90
C VAL A 113 -7.57 30.67 -10.12
N ASP A 114 -6.98 30.05 -9.10
CA ASP A 114 -6.67 28.62 -9.11
C ASP A 114 -7.92 27.80 -8.78
N ILE A 115 -8.17 26.75 -9.58
CA ILE A 115 -9.07 25.66 -9.23
C ILE A 115 -8.23 24.53 -8.67
N ASN A 116 -8.35 24.29 -7.37
CA ASN A 116 -7.64 23.21 -6.69
C ASN A 116 -8.54 21.98 -6.56
N GLU A 117 -7.95 20.81 -6.74
CA GLU A 117 -8.49 19.55 -6.25
C GLU A 117 -8.25 19.50 -4.74
N THR A 118 -9.19 18.92 -4.02
CA THR A 118 -9.11 18.76 -2.58
C THR A 118 -8.29 17.51 -2.23
N VAL A 119 -7.46 17.58 -1.19
CA VAL A 119 -6.60 16.46 -0.78
C VAL A 119 -7.26 15.76 0.40
N THR A 120 -7.62 14.49 0.24
CA THR A 120 -7.97 13.64 1.38
C THR A 120 -6.70 13.05 1.99
N SER A 121 -6.65 12.94 3.32
CA SER A 121 -5.51 12.34 4.00
C SER A 121 -5.95 11.34 5.05
N LEU A 122 -5.20 10.24 5.16
CA LEU A 122 -5.37 9.23 6.20
C LEU A 122 -4.03 9.07 6.91
N SER A 123 -4.03 9.24 8.23
CA SER A 123 -2.83 9.10 9.05
C SER A 123 -3.16 8.32 10.32
N GLN A 124 -2.14 7.70 10.90
CA GLN A 124 -2.24 7.01 12.17
C GLN A 124 -1.21 7.59 13.13
N ASN A 125 -1.65 7.91 14.34
CA ASN A 125 -0.76 8.31 15.41
C ASN A 125 -0.10 7.07 16.01
N THR A 126 1.21 6.95 15.91
CA THR A 126 1.95 5.78 16.40
C THR A 126 1.95 5.65 17.93
N THR A 127 1.66 6.73 18.66
CA THR A 127 1.62 6.75 20.12
C THR A 127 0.23 6.43 20.66
N THR A 128 -0.82 6.99 20.06
CA THR A 128 -2.20 6.84 20.55
C THR A 128 -3.00 5.79 19.78
N GLY A 129 -2.50 5.33 18.64
CA GLY A 129 -3.19 4.40 17.75
C GLY A 129 -4.43 5.00 17.08
N VAL A 130 -4.67 6.30 17.23
CA VAL A 130 -5.83 6.96 16.60
C VAL A 130 -5.55 7.13 15.12
N ILE A 131 -6.45 6.60 14.29
CA ILE A 131 -6.52 6.89 12.86
C ILE A 131 -7.28 8.21 12.70
N SER A 132 -6.70 9.14 11.95
CA SER A 132 -7.30 10.43 11.60
C SER A 132 -7.47 10.53 10.09
N TYR A 133 -8.70 10.72 9.65
CA TYR A 133 -9.08 11.00 8.27
C TYR A 133 -9.44 12.48 8.14
N THR A 134 -8.80 13.20 7.23
CA THR A 134 -9.20 14.56 6.87
C THR A 134 -9.78 14.51 5.47
N ASP A 135 -11.03 14.91 5.34
CA ASP A 135 -11.73 15.00 4.07
C ASP A 135 -11.32 16.25 3.28
N GLU A 136 -11.90 16.35 2.10
CA GLU A 136 -11.75 17.47 1.17
C GLU A 136 -12.24 18.82 1.71
N ASP A 137 -13.15 18.82 2.67
CA ASP A 137 -13.79 20.03 3.18
C ASP A 137 -12.85 20.80 4.12
N GLY A 138 -11.69 20.21 4.46
CA GLY A 138 -10.69 20.82 5.34
C GLY A 138 -11.18 20.99 6.78
N GLY A 139 -12.21 20.21 7.15
CA GLY A 139 -12.82 20.22 8.46
C GLY A 139 -11.94 19.60 9.55
N THR A 140 -12.50 19.46 10.75
CA THR A 140 -11.84 18.69 11.81
C THR A 140 -11.73 17.22 11.38
N PRO A 141 -10.56 16.57 11.53
CA PRO A 141 -10.40 15.18 11.14
C PRO A 141 -11.40 14.27 11.85
N GLU A 142 -11.99 13.35 11.10
CA GLU A 142 -12.73 12.22 11.68
C GLU A 142 -11.74 11.20 12.25
N THR A 143 -12.03 10.67 13.43
CA THR A 143 -11.10 9.81 14.15
C THR A 143 -11.69 8.45 14.48
N ALA A 144 -10.87 7.41 14.39
CA ALA A 144 -11.19 6.06 14.86
C ALA A 144 -10.06 5.54 15.76
N ASN A 145 -10.43 4.92 16.88
CA ASN A 145 -9.46 4.28 17.77
C ASN A 145 -9.13 2.88 17.25
N VAL A 146 -7.84 2.55 17.12
CA VAL A 146 -7.41 1.18 16.81
C VAL A 146 -7.54 0.25 18.02
N VAL A 147 -7.43 0.80 19.22
CA VAL A 147 -7.51 0.08 20.49
C VAL A 147 -8.65 0.67 21.32
N SER A 148 -9.52 -0.17 21.89
CA SER A 148 -10.63 0.30 22.72
C SER A 148 -10.12 1.01 23.97
N THR A 149 -10.85 2.05 24.38
CA THR A 149 -10.62 2.80 25.62
C THR A 149 -11.40 2.22 26.80
N ASP A 150 -12.16 1.14 26.59
CA ASP A 150 -12.94 0.49 27.63
C ASP A 150 -12.02 -0.03 28.76
N VAL A 151 -12.54 -0.05 29.98
CA VAL A 151 -11.83 -0.64 31.11
C VAL A 151 -11.59 -2.13 30.89
N ASN A 152 -10.45 -2.63 31.38
CA ASN A 152 -10.01 -4.02 31.22
C ASN A 152 -9.74 -4.45 29.77
N ASN A 153 -9.48 -3.50 28.86
CA ASN A 153 -8.94 -3.86 27.56
C ASN A 153 -7.50 -4.40 27.73
N GLU A 154 -7.25 -5.61 27.24
CA GLU A 154 -5.95 -6.28 27.27
C GLU A 154 -5.02 -5.83 26.13
N LEU A 155 -5.60 -5.22 25.09
CA LEU A 155 -4.84 -4.68 23.97
C LEU A 155 -4.28 -3.31 24.31
N THR A 156 -3.02 -3.10 23.98
CA THR A 156 -2.33 -1.81 24.07
C THR A 156 -1.99 -1.29 22.67
N VAL A 157 -1.60 -0.02 22.56
CA VAL A 157 -1.11 0.54 21.31
C VAL A 157 0.38 0.19 21.16
N GLY A 158 0.72 -0.51 20.08
CA GLY A 158 2.08 -0.88 19.73
C GLY A 158 2.89 0.31 19.20
N ALA A 159 4.20 0.12 19.03
CA ALA A 159 5.12 1.18 18.60
C ALA A 159 4.84 1.73 17.19
N ASP A 160 4.11 0.99 16.36
CA ASP A 160 3.65 1.39 15.03
C ASP A 160 2.24 2.00 15.03
N GLY A 161 1.61 2.17 16.20
CA GLY A 161 0.23 2.63 16.36
C GLY A 161 -0.82 1.53 16.24
N GLY A 162 -0.42 0.30 15.92
CA GLY A 162 -1.31 -0.86 15.84
C GLY A 162 -1.80 -1.33 17.21
N ALA A 163 -2.75 -2.27 17.22
CA ALA A 163 -3.14 -2.98 18.43
C ALA A 163 -2.13 -4.11 18.71
N SER A 164 -1.57 -4.14 19.92
CA SER A 164 -0.67 -5.20 20.38
C SER A 164 -1.22 -5.86 21.64
N PHE A 165 -1.04 -7.17 21.71
CA PHE A 165 -1.20 -7.94 22.94
C PHE A 165 0.16 -8.49 23.33
N GLU A 166 0.64 -8.12 24.52
CA GLU A 166 1.88 -8.67 25.06
C GLU A 166 1.59 -9.25 26.44
N MET A 167 1.76 -10.57 26.56
CA MET A 167 1.78 -11.27 27.84
C MET A 167 3.14 -11.01 28.50
N ALA A 168 3.22 -9.92 29.26
CA ALA A 168 4.37 -9.64 30.10
C ALA A 168 4.26 -10.37 31.45
N ASP A 169 5.41 -10.61 32.09
CA ASP A 169 5.52 -11.07 33.48
C ASP A 169 4.83 -12.40 33.81
N ILE A 170 4.75 -13.32 32.85
CA ILE A 170 4.41 -14.71 33.15
C ILE A 170 5.66 -15.36 33.79
N ASP A 171 5.51 -15.86 35.01
CA ASP A 171 6.47 -16.74 35.71
C ASP A 171 5.65 -17.95 36.18
N VAL A 172 5.78 -19.07 35.48
CA VAL A 172 4.94 -20.27 35.72
C VAL A 172 5.56 -21.25 36.71
N ASP A 173 6.87 -21.20 36.95
CA ASP A 173 7.57 -22.13 37.84
C ASP A 173 8.07 -21.50 39.16
N GLY A 174 7.95 -20.18 39.28
CA GLY A 174 8.28 -19.40 40.46
C GLY A 174 9.78 -19.21 40.66
N ASP A 175 10.62 -19.37 39.64
CA ASP A 175 12.06 -19.15 39.72
C ASP A 175 12.46 -17.66 39.69
N GLY A 176 11.49 -16.77 39.44
CA GLY A 176 11.67 -15.34 39.36
C GLY A 176 12.19 -14.84 38.01
N ALA A 177 12.29 -15.71 37.00
CA ALA A 177 12.56 -15.37 35.61
C ALA A 177 11.27 -15.44 34.79
N THR A 178 10.94 -14.33 34.14
CA THR A 178 9.76 -14.25 33.28
C THR A 178 9.94 -15.04 31.98
N GLU A 179 8.93 -15.80 31.58
CA GLU A 179 8.91 -16.48 30.30
C GLU A 179 8.44 -15.56 29.17
N ALA A 180 9.35 -15.26 28.24
CA ALA A 180 9.06 -14.41 27.09
C ALA A 180 8.22 -15.09 25.99
N THR A 181 8.03 -16.42 26.07
CA THR A 181 7.29 -17.18 25.06
C THR A 181 6.45 -18.29 25.70
N VAL A 182 5.39 -18.70 25.00
CA VAL A 182 4.58 -19.86 25.39
C VAL A 182 5.42 -21.14 25.45
N ASP A 183 6.41 -21.29 24.57
CA ASP A 183 7.32 -22.44 24.57
C ASP A 183 8.21 -22.49 25.82
N ALA A 184 8.67 -21.32 26.29
CA ALA A 184 9.41 -21.21 27.54
C ALA A 184 8.51 -21.58 28.73
N ALA A 185 7.32 -20.97 28.83
CA ALA A 185 6.35 -21.28 29.87
C ALA A 185 5.95 -22.78 29.87
N MET A 186 5.76 -23.38 28.71
CA MET A 186 5.43 -24.81 28.63
C MET A 186 6.57 -25.69 29.13
N THR A 187 7.82 -25.30 28.85
CA THR A 187 9.00 -26.04 29.33
C THR A 187 9.08 -26.03 30.85
N ASP A 188 8.77 -24.89 31.47
CA ASP A 188 8.93 -24.72 32.92
C ASP A 188 7.77 -25.35 33.71
N ILE A 189 6.55 -25.36 33.15
CA ILE A 189 5.42 -26.14 33.70
C ILE A 189 5.71 -27.65 33.77
N THR A 190 6.56 -28.20 32.89
CA THR A 190 6.78 -29.67 32.83
C THR A 190 7.67 -30.24 33.93
N LYS A 191 8.31 -29.43 34.76
CA LYS A 191 9.19 -29.94 35.82
C LYS A 191 8.49 -29.91 37.18
N VAL A 192 8.44 -31.06 37.86
CA VAL A 192 8.29 -31.09 39.32
C VAL A 192 9.62 -30.59 39.91
N THR A 193 9.83 -29.27 39.91
CA THR A 193 11.03 -28.59 40.41
C THR A 193 11.14 -28.60 41.94
N ALA A 194 10.05 -28.93 42.65
CA ALA A 194 10.08 -29.07 44.09
C ALA A 194 10.99 -30.24 44.50
N THR A 195 12.18 -29.92 45.04
CA THR A 195 13.14 -30.92 45.57
C THR A 195 12.50 -31.90 46.55
N ALA A 196 11.52 -31.43 47.36
CA ALA A 196 10.78 -32.26 48.29
C ALA A 196 9.79 -33.25 47.63
N GLY A 197 9.30 -32.95 46.42
CA GLY A 197 8.38 -33.83 45.67
C GLY A 197 9.08 -34.98 44.94
N ARG A 198 10.42 -34.94 44.85
CA ARG A 198 11.22 -35.95 44.15
C ARG A 198 11.76 -37.04 45.06
N ILE A 199 11.66 -36.87 46.39
CA ILE A 199 12.23 -37.78 47.38
C ILE A 199 11.11 -38.59 48.01
N PHE A 200 11.24 -39.92 48.04
CA PHE A 200 10.36 -40.77 48.80
C PHE A 200 11.14 -41.89 49.49
N TYR A 201 10.57 -42.37 50.60
CA TYR A 201 11.13 -43.49 51.34
C TYR A 201 10.50 -44.78 50.81
N PRO A 202 11.28 -45.70 50.19
CA PRO A 202 10.81 -47.06 49.98
C PRO A 202 10.51 -47.71 51.34
N PRO A 203 9.71 -48.79 51.35
CA PRO A 203 9.42 -49.49 52.59
C PRO A 203 10.70 -50.16 53.12
N SER A 204 10.73 -50.45 54.43
CA SER A 204 11.90 -51.03 55.08
C SER A 204 12.36 -52.32 54.38
N ILE A 205 13.66 -52.40 54.09
CA ILE A 205 14.28 -53.54 53.42
C ILE A 205 14.99 -54.37 54.49
N ALA A 206 14.47 -55.57 54.72
CA ALA A 206 15.10 -56.55 55.59
C ALA A 206 16.25 -57.24 54.85
N ILE A 207 17.41 -57.30 55.50
CA ILE A 207 18.60 -58.00 55.00
C ILE A 207 18.85 -59.22 55.88
N ASP A 208 18.98 -60.38 55.24
CA ASP A 208 19.40 -61.61 55.91
C ASP A 208 20.89 -61.53 56.22
N ALA A 209 21.21 -61.19 57.47
CA ALA A 209 22.57 -61.10 57.99
C ALA A 209 22.98 -62.36 58.79
N SER A 210 22.32 -63.50 58.57
CA SER A 210 22.56 -64.72 59.35
C SER A 210 23.92 -65.38 59.08
N THR A 211 24.61 -65.03 58.01
CA THR A 211 25.90 -65.61 57.63
C THR A 211 26.87 -64.52 57.19
N ASN A 212 28.06 -64.48 57.79
CA ASN A 212 29.14 -63.62 57.32
C ASN A 212 29.62 -64.05 55.92
N GLY A 213 29.97 -63.08 55.09
CA GLY A 213 30.41 -63.33 53.72
C GLY A 213 30.47 -62.05 52.91
N ASN A 214 30.92 -62.19 51.66
CA ASN A 214 31.17 -61.06 50.77
C ASN A 214 30.32 -61.16 49.51
N GLY A 215 30.00 -60.00 48.93
CA GLY A 215 29.32 -59.90 47.64
C GLY A 215 27.87 -60.36 47.66
N PHE A 216 27.19 -60.25 48.80
CA PHE A 216 25.75 -60.43 48.86
C PHE A 216 25.07 -59.33 48.05
N THR A 217 23.91 -59.65 47.46
CA THR A 217 23.17 -58.69 46.65
C THR A 217 21.71 -58.64 47.04
N VAL A 218 21.13 -57.45 46.96
CA VAL A 218 19.69 -57.23 47.08
C VAL A 218 19.26 -56.22 46.02
N ASN A 219 18.19 -56.52 45.28
CA ASN A 219 17.64 -55.59 44.31
C ASN A 219 16.60 -54.68 44.99
N LEU A 220 16.99 -53.43 45.27
CA LEU A 220 16.15 -52.43 45.93
C LEU A 220 14.93 -52.06 45.09
N TYR A 221 15.06 -52.03 43.76
CA TYR A 221 13.95 -51.77 42.84
C TYR A 221 12.89 -52.89 42.87
N THR A 222 13.32 -54.15 42.93
CA THR A 222 12.41 -55.29 43.09
C THR A 222 11.68 -55.22 44.43
N GLN A 223 12.37 -54.87 45.53
CA GLN A 223 11.73 -54.70 46.84
C GLN A 223 10.67 -53.59 46.82
N TYR A 224 10.96 -52.49 46.14
CA TYR A 224 10.01 -51.39 45.95
C TYR A 224 8.77 -51.80 45.15
N THR A 225 8.95 -52.39 43.98
CA THR A 225 7.84 -52.78 43.11
C THR A 225 6.99 -53.91 43.71
N ALA A 226 7.59 -54.83 44.49
CA ALA A 226 6.85 -55.86 45.19
C ALA A 226 5.82 -55.30 46.19
N GLN A 227 6.13 -54.19 46.86
CA GLN A 227 5.24 -53.60 47.85
C GLN A 227 4.31 -52.54 47.26
N PHE A 228 4.80 -51.70 46.34
CA PHE A 228 4.01 -50.61 45.76
C PHE A 228 3.18 -51.07 44.55
N GLY A 229 3.71 -51.99 43.74
CA GLY A 229 3.01 -52.57 42.59
C GLY A 229 1.97 -53.63 42.96
N SER A 230 2.01 -54.16 44.19
CA SER A 230 1.07 -55.18 44.67
C SER A 230 0.78 -55.03 46.18
N PRO A 231 0.20 -53.89 46.61
CA PRO A 231 -0.13 -53.67 48.01
C PRO A 231 -1.13 -54.71 48.50
N THR A 232 -0.93 -55.21 49.72
CA THR A 232 -1.77 -56.26 50.30
C THR A 232 -3.21 -55.82 50.55
N VAL A 233 -3.42 -54.53 50.83
CA VAL A 233 -4.73 -53.93 51.09
C VAL A 233 -4.76 -52.53 50.51
N ALA A 234 -5.87 -52.15 49.90
CA ALA A 234 -6.14 -50.79 49.43
C ALA A 234 -7.53 -50.33 49.91
N SER A 235 -7.72 -49.01 50.07
CA SER A 235 -9.03 -48.45 50.40
C SER A 235 -10.02 -48.64 49.25
N THR A 236 -11.32 -48.67 49.55
CA THR A 236 -12.36 -48.76 48.51
C THR A 236 -12.23 -47.61 47.51
N GLY A 237 -12.17 -47.95 46.21
CA GLY A 237 -12.01 -46.98 45.11
C GLY A 237 -10.57 -46.62 44.77
N ALA A 238 -9.57 -47.09 45.52
CA ALA A 238 -8.17 -46.93 45.15
C ALA A 238 -7.76 -47.92 44.04
N PRO A 239 -6.80 -47.55 43.17
CA PRO A 239 -6.20 -48.49 42.23
C PRO A 239 -5.54 -49.69 42.94
N SER A 240 -5.42 -50.81 42.23
CA SER A 240 -4.81 -52.05 42.76
C SER A 240 -3.29 -51.97 42.96
N ALA A 241 -2.66 -50.89 42.50
CA ALA A 241 -1.24 -50.61 42.65
C ALA A 241 -1.03 -49.13 42.93
N VAL A 242 -0.06 -48.81 43.79
CA VAL A 242 0.49 -47.46 43.87
C VAL A 242 1.33 -47.24 42.62
N PRO A 243 1.23 -46.08 41.94
CA PRO A 243 2.09 -45.79 40.79
C PRO A 243 3.57 -46.00 41.12
N THR A 244 4.27 -46.67 40.23
CA THR A 244 5.71 -46.93 40.36
C THR A 244 6.49 -46.27 39.23
N TYR A 245 7.80 -46.09 39.45
CA TYR A 245 8.74 -45.55 38.49
C TYR A 245 9.50 -46.71 37.84
N GLY A 246 10.10 -46.51 36.67
CA GLY A 246 11.05 -47.47 36.11
C GLY A 246 12.36 -47.48 36.91
N ALA A 247 13.10 -48.60 36.85
CA ALA A 247 14.36 -48.72 37.59
C ALA A 247 15.37 -47.62 37.23
N THR A 248 15.35 -47.16 35.98
CA THR A 248 16.22 -46.11 35.44
C THR A 248 15.74 -44.69 35.73
N ASP A 249 14.52 -44.52 36.24
CA ASP A 249 13.93 -43.21 36.57
C ASP A 249 14.25 -42.80 38.01
N LEU A 250 15.03 -43.61 38.73
CA LEU A 250 15.35 -43.44 40.14
C LEU A 250 16.86 -43.38 40.39
N TYR A 251 17.25 -42.54 41.34
CA TYR A 251 18.51 -42.66 42.07
C TYR A 251 18.26 -43.38 43.40
N TYR A 252 19.18 -44.26 43.79
CA TYR A 252 19.09 -45.10 44.98
C TYR A 252 20.15 -44.67 45.99
N TYR A 253 19.74 -44.42 47.23
CA TYR A 253 20.65 -44.05 48.31
C TYR A 253 20.42 -44.92 49.53
N VAL A 254 21.49 -45.50 50.09
CA VAL A 254 21.49 -46.01 51.45
C VAL A 254 21.94 -44.86 52.35
N THR A 255 21.03 -44.38 53.19
CA THR A 255 21.28 -43.26 54.11
C THR A 255 21.78 -43.73 55.47
N TYR A 256 21.56 -45.01 55.80
CA TYR A 256 22.11 -45.65 57.00
C TYR A 256 22.17 -47.16 56.83
N ALA A 257 23.30 -47.73 57.26
CA ALA A 257 23.50 -49.16 57.49
C ALA A 257 24.41 -49.29 58.73
N ASP A 258 24.19 -50.32 59.55
CA ASP A 258 25.02 -50.55 60.74
C ASP A 258 26.45 -50.94 60.33
N PRO A 259 27.48 -50.13 60.66
CA PRO A 259 28.86 -50.40 60.25
C PRO A 259 29.49 -51.59 60.98
N THR A 260 28.84 -52.13 62.01
CA THR A 260 29.30 -53.36 62.68
C THR A 260 28.79 -54.62 61.96
N VAL A 261 27.78 -54.47 61.10
CA VAL A 261 27.15 -55.56 60.35
C VAL A 261 27.57 -55.53 58.88
N PHE A 262 27.62 -54.34 58.28
CA PHE A 262 27.81 -54.15 56.84
C PHE A 262 29.13 -53.47 56.49
N ASP A 263 29.73 -53.91 55.38
CA ASP A 263 30.88 -53.26 54.75
C ASP A 263 30.77 -53.31 53.21
N ASN A 264 31.64 -52.57 52.51
CA ASN A 264 31.84 -52.63 51.06
C ASN A 264 30.55 -52.44 50.23
N MET A 265 29.66 -51.54 50.68
CA MET A 265 28.37 -51.31 50.04
C MET A 265 28.50 -50.51 48.73
N SER A 266 27.86 -50.98 47.65
CA SER A 266 27.78 -50.26 46.36
C SER A 266 26.44 -50.52 45.68
N ILE A 267 25.90 -49.53 44.97
CA ILE A 267 24.60 -49.64 44.29
C ILE A 267 24.79 -49.33 42.80
N ASP A 268 24.24 -50.16 41.93
CA ASP A 268 24.25 -49.93 40.49
C ASP A 268 23.04 -49.10 40.01
N ALA A 269 23.05 -48.73 38.72
CA ALA A 269 21.98 -47.94 38.10
C ALA A 269 20.63 -48.68 37.98
N SER A 270 20.60 -49.99 38.20
CA SER A 270 19.39 -50.82 38.20
C SER A 270 18.81 -50.99 39.62
N GLY A 271 19.45 -50.38 40.63
CA GLY A 271 19.05 -50.48 42.03
C GLY A 271 19.53 -51.75 42.73
N VAL A 272 20.52 -52.47 42.18
CA VAL A 272 21.12 -53.63 42.85
C VAL A 272 22.20 -53.15 43.82
N LEU A 273 21.96 -53.36 45.11
CA LEU A 273 22.91 -53.11 46.19
C LEU A 273 23.76 -54.37 46.42
N THR A 274 25.07 -54.24 46.28
CA THR A 274 26.08 -55.23 46.68
C THR A 274 26.66 -54.83 48.04
N TYR A 275 26.85 -55.79 48.94
CA TYR A 275 27.38 -55.57 50.30
C TYR A 275 28.05 -56.81 50.88
N ASP A 276 28.89 -56.59 51.90
CA ASP A 276 29.50 -57.64 52.70
C ASP A 276 28.86 -57.67 54.10
N ILE A 277 28.74 -58.87 54.68
CA ILE A 277 28.30 -59.06 56.08
C ILE A 277 29.53 -59.41 56.91
N ILE A 278 29.96 -58.46 57.75
CA ILE A 278 31.18 -58.55 58.57
C ILE A 278 30.88 -58.90 60.03
N GLY A 279 29.62 -58.79 60.46
CA GLY A 279 29.18 -59.17 61.81
C GLY A 279 27.72 -59.57 61.83
N GLN A 280 27.41 -60.73 62.44
CA GLN A 280 26.02 -61.14 62.68
C GLN A 280 25.39 -60.24 63.76
N PRO A 281 24.26 -59.59 63.49
CA PRO A 281 23.53 -58.84 64.50
C PRO A 281 22.99 -59.76 65.61
N ALA A 282 22.84 -59.23 66.82
CA ALA A 282 22.30 -59.98 67.96
C ALA A 282 20.80 -60.33 67.80
N ASP A 283 20.08 -59.57 66.98
CA ASP A 283 18.68 -59.81 66.61
C ASP A 283 18.59 -60.26 65.14
N TYR A 284 17.59 -61.10 64.84
CA TYR A 284 17.47 -61.84 63.56
C TYR A 284 17.32 -61.00 62.27
N ASN A 285 17.18 -59.67 62.34
CA ASN A 285 16.98 -58.83 61.16
C ASN A 285 17.89 -57.61 61.18
N ALA A 286 18.75 -57.48 60.16
CA ALA A 286 19.46 -56.23 59.89
C ALA A 286 18.59 -55.35 58.97
N LEU A 287 18.46 -54.07 59.32
CA LEU A 287 17.70 -53.08 58.55
C LEU A 287 18.64 -52.01 57.98
N ILE A 288 18.33 -51.55 56.78
CA ILE A 288 18.99 -50.41 56.14
C ILE A 288 17.97 -49.31 55.87
N ASN A 289 18.37 -48.04 55.99
CA ASN A 289 17.55 -46.91 55.59
C ASN A 289 17.87 -46.55 54.14
N VAL A 290 16.85 -46.54 53.31
CA VAL A 290 17.00 -46.28 51.88
C VAL A 290 16.12 -45.10 51.49
N VAL A 291 16.59 -44.28 50.56
CA VAL A 291 15.89 -43.13 50.00
C VAL A 291 15.95 -43.21 48.48
N PHE A 292 14.81 -43.05 47.83
CA PHE A 292 14.71 -43.00 46.37
C PHE A 292 14.47 -41.56 45.94
N VAL A 293 15.16 -41.16 44.87
CA VAL A 293 15.00 -39.84 44.27
C VAL A 293 14.62 -40.00 42.81
N VAL A 294 13.47 -39.46 42.41
CA VAL A 294 13.03 -39.43 41.00
C VAL A 294 14.00 -38.55 40.21
N LYS A 295 14.47 -39.04 39.06
CA LYS A 295 15.42 -38.31 38.21
C LYS A 295 14.81 -37.02 37.67
#